data_AF-A0A521VCY3-F1
#
_entry.id   AF-A0A521VCY3-F1
#
_cell.length_a   1.000
_cell.length_b   1.000
_cell.length_c   1.000
_cell.angle_alpha   90.00
_cell.angle_beta   90.00
_cell.angle_gamma   90.00
#
_symmetry.space_group_name_H-M   'P 1'
#
loop_
_entity.id
_entity.type
_entity.pdbx_description
1 polymer ?
#
loop_
_entity_poly.entity_id
_entity_poly.type
_entity_poly.pdbx_seq_one_letter_code
_entity_poly.pdbx_strand_id
1 'polypeptide(L)'
;MKNFLVIFATLFLVACQPSLEQRISDFHQATQKLAEEAAMLLGDLVQQRNSINIQGRALTPEEIAFTARADDLEARFGHWEETLEAAANSLSGQSRLEKEEALRDEITALLAEARQLVAAPPGK
;
A
#
# COMPACT_ATOMS: atom_id res chain seq x y z
N MET A 1 -46.18 -16.46 31.56
CA MET A 1 -44.70 -16.30 31.59
C MET A 1 -44.08 -16.72 30.25
N LYS A 2 -44.36 -15.98 29.17
CA LYS A 2 -43.92 -16.37 27.80
C LYS A 2 -43.30 -15.21 27.00
N ASN A 3 -43.32 -14.00 27.55
CA ASN A 3 -42.86 -12.78 26.87
C ASN A 3 -41.49 -12.28 27.38
N PHE A 4 -40.88 -12.96 28.35
CA PHE A 4 -39.58 -12.54 28.93
C PHE A 4 -38.37 -13.10 28.16
N LEU A 5 -38.57 -14.10 27.29
CA LEU A 5 -37.48 -14.79 26.61
C LEU A 5 -37.01 -14.09 25.31
N VAL A 6 -37.79 -13.15 24.78
CA VAL A 6 -37.47 -12.47 23.51
C VAL A 6 -36.60 -11.23 23.71
N ILE A 7 -36.65 -10.61 24.90
CA ILE A 7 -35.89 -9.38 25.20
C ILE A 7 -34.40 -9.69 25.46
N PHE A 8 -34.05 -10.91 25.87
CA PHE A 8 -32.65 -11.31 26.09
C PHE A 8 -31.89 -11.67 24.81
N ALA A 9 -32.58 -11.96 23.70
CA ALA A 9 -31.95 -12.32 22.44
C ALA A 9 -31.56 -11.11 21.57
N THR A 10 -32.12 -9.93 21.83
CA THR A 10 -31.79 -8.70 21.08
C THR A 10 -30.59 -7.93 21.64
N LEU A 11 -30.21 -8.17 22.90
CA LEU A 11 -29.05 -7.54 23.54
C LEU A 11 -27.70 -8.20 23.17
N PHE A 12 -27.71 -9.36 22.52
CA PHE A 12 -26.46 -10.07 22.14
C PHE A 12 -25.92 -9.66 20.75
N LEU A 13 -26.70 -8.94 19.94
CA LEU A 13 -26.30 -8.51 18.59
C LEU A 13 -25.63 -7.12 18.56
N VAL A 14 -25.62 -6.38 19.67
CA VAL A 14 -25.02 -5.03 19.74
C VAL A 14 -23.55 -5.06 20.19
N ALA A 15 -23.04 -6.19 20.67
CA ALA A 15 -21.74 -6.28 21.34
C ALA A 15 -20.52 -6.56 20.42
N CYS A 16 -20.68 -6.56 19.09
CA CYS A 16 -19.62 -7.01 18.17
C CYS A 16 -19.28 -5.99 17.05
N GLN A 17 -19.45 -4.69 17.29
CA GLN A 17 -18.83 -3.69 16.42
C GLN A 17 -17.45 -3.34 16.97
N PRO A 18 -16.36 -3.61 16.23
CA PRO A 18 -15.03 -3.19 16.65
C PRO A 18 -15.04 -1.68 16.84
N SER A 19 -14.37 -1.21 17.90
CA SER A 19 -14.19 0.22 18.13
C SER A 19 -13.51 0.85 16.90
N LEU A 20 -13.78 2.13 16.67
CA LEU A 20 -13.14 2.86 15.57
C LEU A 20 -11.61 2.73 15.61
N GLU A 21 -11.03 2.76 16.81
CA GLU A 21 -9.59 2.58 17.03
C GLU A 21 -9.10 1.18 16.61
N GLN A 22 -9.86 0.13 16.93
CA GLN A 22 -9.51 -1.23 16.49
C GLN A 22 -9.56 -1.33 14.96
N ARG A 23 -10.58 -0.74 14.33
CA ARG A 23 -10.71 -0.71 12.87
C ARG A 23 -9.55 0.02 12.22
N ILE A 24 -9.15 1.17 12.76
CA ILE A 24 -7.99 1.94 12.26
C ILE A 24 -6.71 1.11 12.40
N SER A 25 -6.49 0.47 13.55
CA SER A 25 -5.32 -0.39 13.77
C SER A 25 -5.26 -1.55 12.78
N ASP A 26 -6.37 -2.28 12.61
CA ASP A 26 -6.43 -3.42 11.70
C ASP A 26 -6.22 -2.98 10.24
N PHE A 27 -6.79 -1.83 9.86
CA PHE A 27 -6.63 -1.25 8.54
C PHE A 27 -5.19 -0.80 8.28
N HIS A 28 -4.56 -0.18 9.27
CA HIS A 28 -3.17 0.24 9.22
C HIS A 28 -2.23 -0.94 9.01
N GLN A 29 -2.42 -2.04 9.76
CA GLN A 29 -1.64 -3.26 9.60
C GLN A 29 -1.81 -3.90 8.21
N ALA A 30 -3.04 -3.90 7.69
CA ALA A 30 -3.28 -4.39 6.33
C ALA A 30 -2.58 -3.54 5.27
N THR A 31 -2.55 -2.22 5.46
CA THR A 31 -1.88 -1.27 4.57
C THR A 31 -0.36 -1.43 4.64
N GLN A 32 0.21 -1.61 5.84
CA GLN A 32 1.64 -1.89 6.00
C GLN A 32 2.09 -3.18 5.29
N LYS A 33 1.27 -4.24 5.29
CA LYS A 33 1.62 -5.47 4.55
C LYS A 33 1.73 -5.24 3.04
N LEU A 34 0.88 -4.38 2.48
CA LEU A 34 0.99 -3.99 1.06
C LEU A 34 2.25 -3.17 0.82
N ALA A 35 2.61 -2.30 1.76
CA ALA A 35 3.84 -1.52 1.71
C ALA A 35 5.10 -2.39 1.74
N GLU A 36 5.14 -3.41 2.62
CA GLU A 36 6.24 -4.37 2.69
C GLU A 36 6.41 -5.11 1.35
N GLU A 37 5.30 -5.52 0.73
CA GLU A 37 5.34 -6.15 -0.59
C GLU A 37 5.86 -5.19 -1.68
N ALA A 38 5.38 -3.95 -1.67
CA ALA A 38 5.84 -2.92 -2.60
C ALA A 38 7.32 -2.61 -2.42
N ALA A 39 7.80 -2.48 -1.18
CA ALA A 39 9.21 -2.23 -0.86
C ALA A 39 10.12 -3.32 -1.41
N MET A 40 9.74 -4.60 -1.28
CA MET A 40 10.50 -5.70 -1.87
C MET A 40 10.58 -5.60 -3.39
N LEU A 41 9.44 -5.43 -4.07
CA LEU A 41 9.39 -5.34 -5.54
C LEU A 41 10.14 -4.12 -6.07
N LEU A 42 10.03 -2.98 -5.39
CA LEU A 42 10.75 -1.76 -5.76
C LEU A 42 12.26 -1.92 -5.53
N GLY A 43 12.67 -2.61 -4.47
CA GLY A 43 14.07 -2.96 -4.25
C GLY A 43 14.66 -3.74 -5.44
N ASP A 44 13.93 -4.73 -5.95
CA ASP A 44 14.34 -5.51 -7.14
C ASP A 44 14.42 -4.62 -8.40
N LEU A 45 13.43 -3.75 -8.62
CA LEU A 45 13.40 -2.83 -9.75
C LEU A 45 14.55 -1.81 -9.69
N VAL A 46 14.83 -1.26 -8.52
CA VAL A 46 15.95 -0.35 -8.27
C VAL A 46 17.28 -1.05 -8.52
N GLN A 47 17.44 -2.29 -8.07
CA GLN A 47 18.64 -3.07 -8.36
C GLN A 47 18.83 -3.30 -9.87
N GLN A 48 17.76 -3.64 -10.59
CA GLN A 48 17.79 -3.81 -12.04
C GLN A 48 18.13 -2.50 -12.76
N ARG A 49 17.48 -1.39 -12.38
CA ARG A 49 17.78 -0.05 -12.89
C ARG A 49 19.26 0.28 -12.71
N ASN A 50 19.79 0.07 -11.52
CA ASN A 50 21.20 0.34 -11.22
C ASN A 50 22.12 -0.53 -12.08
N SER A 51 21.78 -1.81 -12.26
CA SER A 51 22.51 -2.73 -13.14
C SER A 51 22.52 -2.27 -14.61
N ILE A 52 21.40 -1.73 -15.11
CA ILE A 52 21.30 -1.14 -16.45
C ILE A 52 22.17 0.12 -16.55
N ASN A 53 22.06 1.03 -15.58
CA ASN A 53 22.74 2.32 -15.59
C ASN A 53 24.28 2.21 -15.52
N ILE A 54 24.84 1.12 -14.98
CA ILE A 54 26.29 0.89 -14.93
C ILE A 54 26.85 0.26 -16.21
N GLN A 55 26.00 -0.12 -17.17
CA GLN A 55 26.49 -0.65 -18.43
C GLN A 55 27.17 0.49 -19.18
N GLY A 56 28.50 0.43 -19.32
CA GLY A 56 29.31 1.45 -20.01
C GLY A 56 29.07 1.55 -21.53
N ARG A 57 27.88 1.17 -22.00
CA ARG A 57 27.38 1.31 -23.37
C ARG A 57 26.17 2.23 -23.41
N ALA A 58 25.77 2.64 -24.61
CA ALA A 58 24.47 3.30 -24.78
C ALA A 58 23.32 2.35 -24.39
N LEU A 59 22.34 2.89 -23.68
CA LEU A 59 21.12 2.18 -23.30
C LEU A 59 20.17 2.07 -24.49
N THR A 60 19.40 0.98 -24.55
CA THR A 60 18.31 0.86 -25.53
C THR A 60 17.11 1.71 -25.13
N PRO A 61 16.19 2.03 -26.06
CA PRO A 61 14.96 2.74 -25.72
C PRO A 61 14.13 2.05 -24.63
N GLU A 62 14.09 0.71 -24.64
CA GLU A 62 13.37 -0.09 -23.64
C GLU A 62 14.02 0.01 -22.27
N GLU A 63 15.34 -0.01 -22.21
CA GLU A 63 16.10 0.19 -20.98
C GLU A 63 15.89 1.60 -20.41
N ILE A 64 15.90 2.63 -21.26
CA ILE A 64 15.61 4.01 -20.84
C ILE A 64 14.18 4.13 -20.30
N ALA A 65 13.20 3.52 -20.98
CA ALA A 65 11.82 3.53 -20.52
C ALA A 65 11.66 2.79 -19.19
N PHE A 66 12.34 1.65 -19.03
CA PHE A 66 12.33 0.90 -17.78
C PHE A 66 12.94 1.70 -16.63
N THR A 67 14.12 2.28 -16.81
CA THR A 67 14.81 3.02 -15.74
C THR A 67 13.99 4.23 -15.30
N ALA A 68 13.39 4.97 -16.25
CA ALA A 68 12.51 6.09 -15.94
C ALA A 68 11.25 5.66 -15.16
N ARG A 69 10.65 4.52 -15.49
CA ARG A 69 9.49 4.00 -14.74
C ARG A 69 9.88 3.49 -13.35
N ALA A 70 11.04 2.86 -13.21
CA ALA A 70 11.54 2.44 -11.91
C ALA A 70 11.83 3.66 -10.99
N ASP A 71 12.40 4.74 -11.54
CA ASP A 71 12.60 6.01 -10.83
C ASP A 71 11.26 6.63 -10.37
N ASP A 72 10.27 6.70 -11.26
CA ASP A 72 8.93 7.22 -10.91
C ASP A 72 8.27 6.42 -9.78
N LEU A 73 8.33 5.09 -9.87
CA LEU A 73 7.74 4.21 -8.86
C LEU A 73 8.44 4.34 -7.50
N GLU A 74 9.78 4.42 -7.47
CA GLU A 74 10.55 4.65 -6.24
C GLU A 74 10.17 6.00 -5.61
N ALA A 75 10.10 7.07 -6.40
CA ALA A 75 9.74 8.40 -5.91
C ALA A 75 8.30 8.45 -5.36
N ARG A 76 7.34 7.85 -6.07
CA ARG A 76 5.94 7.78 -5.64
C ARG A 76 5.77 6.96 -4.37
N PHE A 77 6.53 5.87 -4.22
CA PHE A 77 6.50 5.07 -3.00
C PHE A 77 7.07 5.83 -1.81
N GLY A 78 8.21 6.51 -1.96
CA GLY A 78 8.76 7.36 -0.90
C GLY A 78 7.78 8.46 -0.47
N HIS A 79 7.14 9.15 -1.42
CA HIS A 79 6.12 10.15 -1.09
C HIS A 79 4.90 9.54 -0.37
N TRP A 80 4.50 8.33 -0.76
CA TRP A 80 3.41 7.61 -0.12
C TRP A 80 3.75 7.25 1.34
N GLU A 81 4.97 6.75 1.61
CA GLU A 81 5.43 6.44 2.97
C GLU A 81 5.43 7.67 3.87
N GLU A 82 5.99 8.78 3.39
CA GLU A 82 5.97 10.07 4.09
C GLU A 82 4.54 10.54 4.39
N THR A 83 3.61 10.34 3.45
CA THR A 83 2.21 10.74 3.62
C THR A 83 1.47 9.85 4.61
N LEU A 84 1.76 8.55 4.64
CA LEU A 84 1.20 7.62 5.62
C LEU A 84 1.66 7.97 7.03
N GLU A 85 2.96 8.24 7.21
CA GLU A 85 3.53 8.66 8.49
C GLU A 85 2.91 10.00 8.95
N ALA A 86 2.81 10.99 8.04
CA ALA A 86 2.18 12.26 8.33
C ALA A 86 0.71 12.09 8.76
N ALA A 87 -0.05 11.22 8.09
CA ALA A 87 -1.45 10.93 8.44
C ALA A 87 -1.57 10.29 9.83
N ALA A 88 -0.69 9.33 10.15
CA ALA A 88 -0.68 8.68 11.46
C ALA A 88 -0.34 9.66 12.62
N ASN A 89 0.50 10.66 12.34
CA ASN A 89 0.93 11.66 13.33
C ASN A 89 -0.02 12.86 13.47
N SER A 90 -0.77 13.21 12.42
CA SER A 90 -1.57 14.45 12.36
C SER A 90 -3.09 14.24 12.40
N LEU A 91 -3.58 13.04 12.07
CA LEU A 91 -5.01 12.73 12.01
C LEU A 91 -5.41 11.71 13.08
N SER A 92 -6.68 11.75 13.48
CA SER A 92 -7.27 10.78 14.43
C SER A 92 -8.69 10.40 14.03
N GLY A 93 -9.16 9.24 14.48
CA GLY A 93 -10.54 8.81 14.25
C GLY A 93 -10.89 8.71 12.76
N GLN A 94 -12.08 9.20 12.40
CA GLN A 94 -12.65 8.99 11.07
C GLN A 94 -11.81 9.60 9.93
N SER A 95 -11.25 10.80 10.14
CA SER A 95 -10.41 11.44 9.10
C SER A 95 -9.11 10.69 8.85
N ARG A 96 -8.55 10.05 9.90
CA ARG A 96 -7.38 9.18 9.74
C ARG A 96 -7.74 7.95 8.92
N LEU A 97 -8.87 7.32 9.23
CA LEU A 97 -9.34 6.15 8.50
C LEU A 97 -9.55 6.45 7.01
N GLU A 98 -10.24 7.55 6.68
CA GLU A 98 -10.47 7.98 5.31
C GLU A 98 -9.17 8.26 4.55
N LYS A 99 -8.17 8.85 5.21
CA LYS A 99 -6.87 9.11 4.59
C LYS A 99 -6.08 7.82 4.38
N GLU A 100 -6.07 6.92 5.36
CA GLU A 100 -5.43 5.60 5.21
C GLU A 100 -6.12 4.77 4.11
N GLU A 101 -7.45 4.85 3.98
CA GLU A 101 -8.19 4.20 2.89
C GLU A 101 -7.73 4.68 1.52
N ALA A 102 -7.64 6.00 1.31
CA ALA A 102 -7.11 6.56 0.08
C ALA A 102 -5.66 6.11 -0.20
N LEU A 103 -4.81 6.15 0.83
CA LEU A 103 -3.42 5.70 0.71
C LEU A 103 -3.32 4.20 0.40
N ARG A 104 -4.24 3.38 0.90
CA ARG A 104 -4.28 1.95 0.59
C ARG A 104 -4.60 1.70 -0.88
N ASP A 105 -5.51 2.46 -1.46
CA ASP A 105 -5.81 2.37 -2.90
C ASP A 105 -4.62 2.81 -3.74
N GLU A 106 -3.93 3.88 -3.33
CA GLU A 106 -2.70 4.35 -3.97
C GLU A 106 -1.59 3.29 -3.95
N ILE A 107 -1.29 2.67 -2.80
CA ILE A 107 -0.24 1.64 -2.72
C ILE A 107 -0.63 0.37 -3.48
N THR A 108 -1.92 0.02 -3.52
CA THR A 108 -2.41 -1.13 -4.30
C THR A 108 -2.19 -0.89 -5.80
N ALA A 109 -2.43 0.32 -6.29
CA ALA A 109 -2.18 0.68 -7.68
C ALA A 109 -0.67 0.69 -8.00
N LEU A 110 0.15 1.25 -7.10
CA LEU A 110 1.61 1.28 -7.24
C LEU A 110 2.18 -0.15 -7.29
N LEU A 111 1.73 -1.03 -6.40
CA LEU A 111 2.10 -2.45 -6.38
C LEU A 111 1.72 -3.15 -7.70
N ALA A 112 0.52 -2.90 -8.22
CA ALA A 112 0.09 -3.48 -9.49
C ALA A 112 0.96 -3.02 -10.66
N GLU A 113 1.34 -1.74 -10.69
CA GLU A 113 2.26 -1.21 -11.69
C GLU A 113 3.67 -1.80 -11.57
N ALA A 114 4.20 -1.89 -10.34
CA ALA A 114 5.50 -2.51 -10.08
C ALA A 114 5.53 -3.98 -10.54
N ARG A 115 4.49 -4.76 -10.24
CA ARG A 115 4.35 -6.15 -10.72
C ARG A 115 4.34 -6.25 -12.24
N GLN A 116 3.68 -5.34 -12.94
CA GLN A 116 3.68 -5.29 -14.40
C GLN A 116 5.07 -5.01 -14.97
N LEU A 117 5.81 -4.09 -14.35
CA LEU A 117 7.16 -3.74 -14.77
C LEU A 117 8.13 -4.91 -14.56
N VAL A 118 8.02 -5.63 -13.43
CA VAL A 118 8.78 -6.84 -13.14
C VAL A 118 8.47 -7.97 -14.14
N ALA A 119 7.22 -8.10 -14.58
CA ALA A 119 6.81 -9.13 -15.54
C ALA A 119 7.33 -8.90 -16.96
N ALA A 120 7.71 -7.66 -17.32
CA ALA A 120 8.21 -7.27 -18.63
C ALA A 120 9.56 -6.54 -18.52
N PRO A 121 10.64 -7.23 -18.06
CA PRO A 121 11.95 -6.60 -17.91
C PRO A 121 12.56 -6.30 -19.29
N PRO A 122 13.35 -5.21 -19.42
CA PRO A 122 13.98 -4.84 -20.68
C PRO A 122 14.99 -5.91 -21.11
N GLY A 123 15.03 -6.21 -22.41
CA GLY A 123 16.02 -7.12 -23.01
C GLY A 123 15.72 -8.62 -22.90
N LYS A 124 14.50 -9.03 -22.54
CA LYS A 124 13.99 -10.40 -22.71
C LYS A 124 13.10 -10.53 -23.94
#